data_AF-A0AAV8V507-F1
#
_entry.id   AF-A0AAV8V507-F1
#
_cell.length_a   1.000
_cell.length_b   1.000
_cell.length_c   1.000
_cell.angle_alpha   90.00
_cell.angle_beta   90.00
_cell.angle_gamma   90.00
#
_symmetry.space_group_name_H-M   'P 1'
#
loop_
_entity.id
_entity.type
_entity.pdbx_description
1 polymer ?
#
loop_
_entity_poly.entity_id
_entity_poly.type
_entity_poly.pdbx_seq_one_letter_code
_entity_poly.pdbx_strand_id
1 'polypeptide(L)'
;MGKVGWRLISVGNCARAPSVRFELSSFALLTRYLKETSSESGTTTAAEEESMWVIDAGDNMMGRLMEESWCGLEGLRRLKGIFITHLHGDHVFGLPSLLSAVKRAGGKQKVTIIGPSGMRKWLNPALWVGAPDLGVRYRILELQYTPYWTRNWNFHPSESGYKIVSMSDDGKWDLSEYIGTDHFEVKAAPLRHGIPSLGFVFQKPGRKLVVLGDTCDSSAVESIGKDCDVLVHEATFTKSEAQIAQRAKHSTAEMAGNFAKKIGAKTLLLTHFSSRWLKDNQQETFDGVRLSLEDPVSGLTLRNVQKINPYHGLTVILNEAKEAFGSESLYAASRNLEIEL
;
A
#
# COMPACT_ATOMS: atom_id res chain seq x y z
N MET A 1 -10.81 12.56 24.02
CA MET A 1 -9.75 12.91 23.04
C MET A 1 -9.44 11.67 22.23
N GLY A 2 -9.94 11.59 21.00
CA GLY A 2 -9.68 10.46 20.11
C GLY A 2 -8.22 10.52 19.62
N LYS A 3 -7.51 9.40 19.63
CA LYS A 3 -6.08 9.38 19.28
C LYS A 3 -5.88 9.85 17.82
N VAL A 4 -5.11 10.93 17.64
CA VAL A 4 -4.40 11.23 16.38
C VAL A 4 -3.54 10.02 16.04
N GLY A 5 -3.57 9.54 14.81
CA GLY A 5 -2.93 8.27 14.49
C GLY A 5 -3.15 7.81 13.07
N TRP A 6 -2.37 6.82 12.68
CA TRP A 6 -2.57 6.09 11.43
C TRP A 6 -3.12 4.70 11.71
N ARG A 7 -3.86 4.18 10.75
CA ARG A 7 -4.26 2.78 10.72
C ARG A 7 -4.00 2.21 9.33
N LEU A 8 -3.09 1.25 9.25
CA LEU A 8 -2.87 0.48 8.03
C LEU A 8 -3.77 -0.76 8.07
N ILE A 9 -4.55 -0.97 7.02
CA ILE A 9 -5.47 -2.10 6.88
C ILE A 9 -5.08 -2.92 5.65
N SER A 10 -4.81 -4.20 5.85
CA SER A 10 -4.60 -5.16 4.75
C SER A 10 -5.93 -5.53 4.12
N VAL A 11 -6.12 -5.19 2.85
CA VAL A 11 -7.34 -5.49 2.09
C VAL A 11 -7.14 -6.76 1.26
N GLY A 12 -6.00 -6.88 0.59
CA GLY A 12 -5.59 -8.07 -0.14
C GLY A 12 -4.08 -8.28 -0.09
N ASN A 13 -3.65 -9.52 -0.26
CA ASN A 13 -2.29 -10.00 0.05
C ASN A 13 -1.84 -11.16 -0.85
N CYS A 14 -2.53 -11.44 -1.96
CA CYS A 14 -2.23 -12.52 -2.89
C CYS A 14 -1.46 -12.02 -4.11
N ALA A 15 -0.54 -12.83 -4.61
CA ALA A 15 0.24 -12.57 -5.82
C ALA A 15 -0.45 -13.11 -7.08
N ARG A 16 -0.39 -12.33 -8.17
CA ARG A 16 -0.79 -12.63 -9.55
C ARG A 16 -2.27 -12.90 -9.82
N ALA A 17 -2.87 -13.80 -9.04
CA ALA A 17 -4.24 -14.22 -9.20
C ALA A 17 -4.91 -14.34 -7.83
N PRO A 18 -6.18 -13.96 -7.69
CA PRO A 18 -6.89 -14.11 -6.44
C PRO A 18 -7.04 -15.61 -6.12
N SER A 19 -7.24 -15.89 -4.84
CA SER A 19 -7.68 -17.20 -4.37
C SER A 19 -9.08 -17.10 -3.76
N VAL A 20 -9.68 -18.22 -3.37
CA VAL A 20 -11.01 -18.25 -2.73
C VAL A 20 -11.06 -17.39 -1.45
N ARG A 21 -9.91 -17.15 -0.79
CA ARG A 21 -9.85 -16.42 0.49
C ARG A 21 -9.02 -15.13 0.47
N PHE A 22 -8.19 -14.93 -0.54
CA PHE A 22 -7.23 -13.82 -0.58
C PHE A 22 -7.31 -13.07 -1.89
N GLU A 23 -7.53 -11.77 -1.77
CA GLU A 23 -7.56 -10.83 -2.88
C GLU A 23 -6.17 -10.38 -3.24
N LEU A 24 -6.09 -9.73 -4.39
CA LEU A 24 -4.87 -9.18 -4.92
C LEU A 24 -4.39 -8.00 -4.06
N SER A 25 -3.08 -7.76 -4.11
CA SER A 25 -2.40 -6.88 -3.14
C SER A 25 -2.98 -5.48 -3.11
N SER A 26 -3.41 -5.06 -1.92
CA SER A 26 -4.00 -3.75 -1.68
C SER A 26 -4.06 -3.44 -0.19
N PHE A 27 -3.78 -2.18 0.14
CA PHE A 27 -3.85 -1.65 1.50
C PHE A 27 -4.66 -0.36 1.55
N ALA A 28 -5.35 -0.15 2.67
CA ALA A 28 -5.93 1.13 3.02
C ALA A 28 -5.13 1.75 4.17
N LEU A 29 -4.65 2.98 3.99
CA LEU A 29 -4.03 3.77 5.04
C LEU A 29 -5.02 4.87 5.46
N LEU A 30 -5.53 4.74 6.68
CA LEU A 30 -6.39 5.73 7.29
C LEU A 30 -5.55 6.66 8.15
N THR A 31 -5.77 7.96 8.01
CA THR A 31 -5.04 8.98 8.76
C THR A 31 -6.04 9.87 9.49
N ARG A 32 -5.80 10.14 10.77
CA ARG A 32 -6.55 11.12 11.57
C ARG A 32 -5.57 12.12 12.18
N TYR A 33 -5.83 13.41 12.00
CA TYR A 33 -5.03 14.49 12.57
C TYR A 33 -5.91 15.64 13.07
N LEU A 34 -5.34 16.47 13.94
CA LEU A 34 -5.97 17.72 14.38
C LEU A 34 -5.57 18.82 13.42
N LYS A 35 -6.57 19.49 12.86
CA LYS A 35 -6.41 20.65 11.99
C LYS A 35 -6.77 21.89 12.77
N GLU A 36 -5.78 22.75 12.96
CA GLU A 36 -5.99 24.07 13.54
C GLU A 36 -6.47 25.03 12.46
N THR A 37 -7.59 25.69 12.71
CA THR A 37 -8.09 26.79 11.89
C THR A 37 -8.15 28.04 12.74
N SER A 38 -7.40 29.04 12.35
CA SER A 38 -7.43 30.37 12.96
C SER A 38 -8.51 31.20 12.27
N SER A 39 -9.48 31.71 13.03
CA SER A 39 -10.39 32.73 12.51
C SER A 39 -9.69 34.09 12.41
N GLU A 40 -10.23 35.00 11.58
CA GLU A 40 -9.77 36.39 11.50
C GLU A 40 -9.85 37.13 12.86
N SER A 41 -10.66 36.64 13.80
CA SER A 41 -10.75 37.15 15.17
C SER A 41 -9.67 36.62 16.12
N GLY A 42 -8.72 35.82 15.64
CA GLY A 42 -7.64 35.22 16.44
C GLY A 42 -8.05 33.99 17.27
N THR A 43 -9.26 33.46 17.06
CA THR A 43 -9.71 32.24 17.74
C THR A 43 -9.22 31.02 16.97
N THR A 44 -8.33 30.23 17.57
CA THR A 44 -7.92 28.93 16.99
C THR A 44 -8.89 27.85 17.44
N THR A 45 -9.55 27.20 16.48
CA THR A 45 -10.32 25.97 16.71
C THR A 45 -9.55 24.79 16.12
N ALA A 46 -9.55 23.66 16.82
CA ALA A 46 -8.99 22.41 16.31
C ALA A 46 -10.13 21.45 15.94
N ALA A 47 -10.16 21.00 14.69
CA ALA A 47 -11.09 19.99 14.21
C ALA A 47 -10.33 18.72 13.81
N GLU A 48 -10.88 17.54 14.09
CA GLU A 48 -10.31 16.29 13.59
C GLU A 48 -10.60 16.17 12.09
N GLU A 49 -9.55 16.04 11.26
CA GLU A 49 -9.68 15.68 9.85
C GLU A 49 -9.22 14.23 9.66
N GLU A 50 -10.09 13.45 9.01
CA GLU A 50 -9.81 12.07 8.64
C GLU A 50 -9.65 11.97 7.13
N SER A 51 -8.74 11.10 6.70
CA SER A 51 -8.51 10.84 5.28
C SER A 51 -8.20 9.37 5.06
N MET A 52 -8.54 8.89 3.87
CA MET A 52 -8.18 7.57 3.40
C MET A 52 -7.21 7.69 2.23
N TRP A 53 -6.21 6.83 2.24
CA TRP A 53 -5.26 6.62 1.16
C TRP A 53 -5.25 5.14 0.82
N VAL A 54 -4.96 4.83 -0.44
CA VAL A 54 -4.87 3.45 -0.92
C VAL A 54 -3.47 3.20 -1.43
N ILE A 55 -2.92 2.02 -1.15
CA ILE A 55 -1.65 1.55 -1.69
C ILE A 55 -1.92 0.25 -2.43
N ASP A 56 -1.74 0.29 -3.74
CA ASP A 56 -2.23 -0.67 -4.72
C ASP A 56 -3.75 -0.88 -4.70
N ALA A 57 -4.29 -1.20 -5.86
CA ALA A 57 -5.71 -1.41 -6.10
C ALA A 57 -5.89 -2.68 -6.94
N GLY A 58 -5.53 -3.82 -6.37
CA GLY A 58 -5.81 -5.13 -6.95
C GLY A 58 -7.31 -5.37 -7.20
N ASP A 59 -7.60 -6.31 -8.10
CA ASP A 59 -8.99 -6.66 -8.42
C ASP A 59 -9.79 -7.07 -7.17
N ASN A 60 -11.09 -6.76 -7.18
CA ASN A 60 -12.03 -6.93 -6.06
C ASN A 60 -11.71 -6.15 -4.77
N MET A 61 -10.70 -5.26 -4.73
CA MET A 61 -10.43 -4.39 -3.57
C MET A 61 -11.70 -3.65 -3.12
N MET A 62 -12.47 -3.12 -4.07
CA MET A 62 -13.71 -2.39 -3.81
C MET A 62 -14.76 -3.24 -3.09
N GLY A 63 -14.93 -4.50 -3.49
CA GLY A 63 -15.83 -5.44 -2.83
C GLY A 63 -15.42 -5.67 -1.37
N ARG A 64 -14.12 -5.72 -1.10
CA ARG A 64 -13.58 -5.88 0.26
C ARG A 64 -13.71 -4.64 1.12
N LEU A 65 -13.45 -3.46 0.58
CA LEU A 65 -13.71 -2.21 1.30
C LEU A 65 -15.17 -2.12 1.73
N MET A 66 -16.11 -2.58 0.91
CA MET A 66 -17.55 -2.53 1.21
C MET A 66 -18.00 -3.43 2.35
N GLU A 67 -17.22 -4.44 2.71
CA GLU A 67 -17.52 -5.30 3.86
C GLU A 67 -17.19 -4.64 5.20
N GLU A 68 -16.40 -3.56 5.18
CA GLU A 68 -15.88 -2.90 6.37
C GLU A 68 -16.45 -1.48 6.51
N SER A 69 -17.17 -1.24 7.61
CA SER A 69 -17.93 0.00 7.82
C SER A 69 -17.08 1.29 7.72
N TRP A 70 -15.81 1.23 8.11
CA TRP A 70 -14.94 2.41 8.20
C TRP A 70 -14.10 2.67 6.94
N CYS A 71 -13.77 1.66 6.13
CA CYS A 71 -13.03 1.83 4.87
C CYS A 71 -13.90 1.64 3.62
N GLY A 72 -15.17 1.25 3.77
CA GLY A 72 -16.19 1.21 2.72
C GLY A 72 -16.69 2.59 2.29
N LEU A 73 -18.01 2.82 2.30
CA LEU A 73 -18.58 4.08 1.81
C LEU A 73 -18.00 5.32 2.53
N GLU A 74 -17.87 5.29 3.85
CA GLU A 74 -17.30 6.44 4.59
C GLU A 74 -15.83 6.65 4.28
N GLY A 75 -15.06 5.57 4.10
CA GLY A 75 -13.66 5.63 3.66
C GLY A 75 -13.52 6.27 2.27
N LEU A 76 -14.34 5.84 1.32
CA LEU A 76 -14.34 6.40 -0.05
C LEU A 76 -14.75 7.87 -0.08
N ARG A 77 -15.67 8.30 0.78
CA ARG A 77 -16.06 9.71 0.94
C ARG A 77 -14.88 10.61 1.31
N ARG A 78 -13.84 10.05 1.95
CA ARG A 78 -12.61 10.74 2.36
C ARG A 78 -11.35 10.25 1.65
N LEU A 79 -11.47 9.53 0.53
CA LEU A 79 -10.32 9.08 -0.27
C LEU A 79 -9.61 10.28 -0.90
N LYS A 80 -8.38 10.56 -0.47
CA LYS A 80 -7.57 11.70 -0.95
C LYS A 80 -6.59 11.28 -2.04
N GLY A 81 -6.04 10.08 -1.95
CA GLY A 81 -5.08 9.60 -2.94
C GLY A 81 -4.87 8.10 -2.97
N ILE A 82 -4.26 7.67 -4.07
CA ILE A 82 -3.99 6.28 -4.41
C ILE A 82 -2.54 6.19 -4.87
N PHE A 83 -1.75 5.38 -4.20
CA PHE A 83 -0.37 5.06 -4.55
C PHE A 83 -0.35 3.72 -5.24
N ILE A 84 0.21 3.63 -6.43
CA ILE A 84 0.38 2.38 -7.17
C ILE A 84 1.87 2.09 -7.28
N THR A 85 2.27 0.92 -6.80
CA THR A 85 3.66 0.47 -6.79
C THR A 85 4.14 0.18 -8.19
N HIS A 86 3.36 -0.57 -8.98
CA HIS A 86 3.67 -0.92 -10.36
C HIS A 86 2.40 -1.28 -11.17
N LEU A 87 2.55 -1.44 -12.49
CA LEU A 87 1.42 -1.62 -13.43
C LEU A 87 1.08 -3.08 -13.76
N HIS A 88 1.47 -4.05 -12.93
CA HIS A 88 0.93 -5.40 -13.08
C HIS A 88 -0.54 -5.43 -12.63
N GLY A 89 -1.31 -6.31 -13.26
CA GLY A 89 -2.78 -6.28 -13.14
C GLY A 89 -3.28 -6.52 -11.72
N ASP A 90 -2.58 -7.36 -10.98
CA ASP A 90 -2.82 -7.65 -9.57
C ASP A 90 -2.61 -6.48 -8.61
N HIS A 91 -2.03 -5.37 -9.08
CA HIS A 91 -1.86 -4.15 -8.28
C HIS A 91 -2.73 -2.99 -8.77
N VAL A 92 -3.37 -3.09 -9.94
CA VAL A 92 -4.01 -1.92 -10.57
C VAL A 92 -5.39 -2.18 -11.19
N PHE A 93 -5.79 -3.44 -11.43
CA PHE A 93 -7.05 -3.73 -12.14
C PHE A 93 -8.31 -3.31 -11.38
N GLY A 94 -8.25 -3.16 -10.05
CA GLY A 94 -9.33 -2.59 -9.23
C GLY A 94 -9.41 -1.06 -9.27
N LEU A 95 -8.43 -0.36 -9.84
CA LEU A 95 -8.37 1.11 -9.84
C LEU A 95 -9.59 1.78 -10.53
N PRO A 96 -10.04 1.34 -11.73
CA PRO A 96 -11.20 1.95 -12.39
C PRO A 96 -12.49 1.81 -11.57
N SER A 97 -12.70 0.65 -10.95
CA SER A 97 -13.90 0.38 -10.14
C SER A 97 -13.88 1.19 -8.84
N LEU A 98 -12.71 1.31 -8.20
CA LEU A 98 -12.49 2.16 -7.03
C LEU A 98 -12.81 3.63 -7.31
N LEU A 99 -12.26 4.20 -8.40
CA LEU A 99 -12.51 5.59 -8.79
C LEU A 99 -13.99 5.86 -9.09
N SER A 100 -14.63 4.95 -9.83
CA SER A 100 -16.05 5.05 -10.17
C SER A 100 -16.95 5.01 -8.94
N ALA A 101 -16.47 4.44 -7.83
CA ALA A 101 -17.24 4.33 -6.60
C ALA A 101 -17.20 5.57 -5.70
N VAL A 102 -16.17 6.42 -5.82
CA VAL A 102 -15.99 7.59 -4.95
C VAL A 102 -17.21 8.51 -5.00
N LYS A 103 -17.72 8.80 -6.21
CA LYS A 103 -18.93 9.62 -6.39
C LYS A 103 -20.16 8.99 -5.73
N ARG A 104 -20.35 7.67 -5.93
CA ARG A 104 -21.49 6.93 -5.35
C ARG A 104 -21.46 6.94 -3.82
N ALA A 105 -20.27 6.95 -3.24
CA ALA A 105 -20.06 7.12 -1.81
C ALA A 105 -20.28 8.57 -1.31
N GLY A 106 -20.68 9.49 -2.19
CA GLY A 106 -20.89 10.91 -1.85
C GLY A 106 -19.60 11.73 -1.80
N GLY A 107 -18.46 11.18 -2.23
CA GLY A 107 -17.19 11.88 -2.34
C GLY A 107 -17.28 13.03 -3.36
N LYS A 108 -16.67 14.16 -3.00
CA LYS A 108 -16.61 15.39 -3.83
C LYS A 108 -15.19 15.90 -4.02
N GLN A 109 -14.26 15.35 -3.26
CA GLN A 109 -12.85 15.70 -3.28
C GLN A 109 -12.17 15.25 -4.57
N LYS A 110 -11.09 15.95 -4.90
CA LYS A 110 -10.17 15.54 -5.97
C LYS A 110 -9.29 14.39 -5.48
N VAL A 111 -9.21 13.30 -6.24
CA VAL A 111 -8.35 12.15 -5.93
C VAL A 111 -6.99 12.31 -6.63
N THR A 112 -5.89 12.14 -5.89
CA THR A 112 -4.53 12.14 -6.46
C THR A 112 -4.07 10.72 -6.67
N ILE A 113 -3.73 10.35 -7.91
CA ILE A 113 -3.18 9.03 -8.25
C ILE A 113 -1.68 9.21 -8.46
N ILE A 114 -0.86 8.43 -7.76
CA ILE A 114 0.59 8.44 -7.82
C ILE A 114 1.04 7.06 -8.26
N GLY A 115 1.92 6.96 -9.24
CA GLY A 115 2.44 5.67 -9.68
C GLY A 115 3.56 5.80 -10.71
N PRO A 116 4.05 4.70 -11.27
CA PRO A 116 5.13 4.74 -12.25
C PRO A 116 4.67 5.37 -13.58
N SER A 117 5.64 5.79 -14.39
CA SER A 117 5.38 6.18 -15.79
C SER A 117 4.55 5.12 -16.53
N GLY A 118 3.54 5.58 -17.28
CA GLY A 118 2.62 4.72 -18.02
C GLY A 118 1.26 4.53 -17.35
N MET A 119 1.11 4.93 -16.08
CA MET A 119 -0.16 4.94 -15.35
C MET A 119 -1.30 5.58 -16.15
N ARG A 120 -1.05 6.77 -16.71
CA ARG A 120 -2.05 7.50 -17.48
C ARG A 120 -2.42 6.78 -18.77
N LYS A 121 -1.42 6.22 -19.45
CA LYS A 121 -1.62 5.42 -20.67
C LYS A 121 -2.46 4.18 -20.37
N TRP A 122 -2.30 3.59 -19.19
CA TRP A 122 -3.06 2.43 -18.74
C TRP A 122 -4.50 2.82 -18.35
N LEU A 123 -4.66 3.85 -17.52
CA LEU A 123 -5.95 4.22 -16.91
C LEU A 123 -6.88 4.97 -17.88
N ASN A 124 -6.35 5.88 -18.69
CA ASN A 124 -7.17 6.79 -19.52
C ASN A 124 -8.09 6.03 -20.49
N PRO A 125 -7.64 5.02 -21.27
CA PRO A 125 -8.54 4.29 -22.17
C PRO A 125 -9.66 3.54 -21.42
N ALA A 126 -9.34 2.94 -20.28
CA ALA A 126 -10.31 2.21 -19.47
C ALA A 126 -11.43 3.12 -18.98
N LEU A 127 -11.09 4.30 -18.46
CA LEU A 127 -12.07 5.29 -18.00
C LEU A 127 -12.81 5.96 -19.15
N TRP A 128 -12.11 6.31 -20.24
CA TRP A 128 -12.71 6.99 -21.39
C TRP A 128 -13.87 6.20 -21.99
N VAL A 129 -13.75 4.87 -22.03
CA VAL A 129 -14.78 3.98 -22.57
C VAL A 129 -15.77 3.56 -21.48
N GLY A 130 -15.28 3.15 -20.31
CA GLY A 130 -16.11 2.51 -19.28
C GLY A 130 -16.78 3.46 -18.28
N ALA A 131 -16.24 4.67 -18.11
CA ALA A 131 -16.71 5.65 -17.13
C ALA A 131 -16.42 7.10 -17.56
N PRO A 132 -16.92 7.55 -18.74
CA PRO A 132 -16.58 8.85 -19.34
C PRO A 132 -16.91 10.06 -18.46
N ASP A 133 -17.83 9.91 -17.51
CA ASP A 133 -18.02 10.83 -16.38
C ASP A 133 -17.95 10.06 -15.05
N LEU A 134 -16.87 10.30 -14.29
CA LEU A 134 -16.71 9.73 -12.95
C LEU A 134 -17.52 10.48 -11.89
N GLY A 135 -17.97 11.71 -12.18
CA GLY A 135 -18.59 12.60 -11.19
C GLY A 135 -17.66 13.09 -10.07
N VAL A 136 -16.37 12.71 -10.11
CA VAL A 136 -15.27 13.17 -9.25
C VAL A 136 -14.07 13.56 -10.09
N ARG A 137 -13.31 14.55 -9.64
CA ARG A 137 -12.07 14.97 -10.33
C ARG A 137 -10.91 14.10 -9.86
N TYR A 138 -10.00 13.75 -10.76
CA TYR A 138 -8.73 13.13 -10.37
C TYR A 138 -7.53 13.84 -11.01
N ARG A 139 -6.34 13.64 -10.46
CA ARG A 139 -5.07 13.99 -11.13
C ARG A 139 -4.11 12.82 -11.06
N ILE A 140 -3.16 12.78 -11.99
CA ILE A 140 -2.12 11.75 -12.03
C ILE A 140 -0.75 12.38 -11.85
N LEU A 141 0.05 11.80 -10.95
CA LEU A 141 1.47 12.07 -10.76
C LEU A 141 2.25 10.82 -11.19
N GLU A 142 2.97 10.91 -12.30
CA GLU A 142 3.80 9.80 -12.79
C GLU A 142 5.25 9.98 -12.34
N LEU A 143 5.75 9.01 -11.58
CA LEU A 143 7.15 8.98 -11.15
C LEU A 143 8.01 8.47 -12.29
N GLN A 144 8.86 9.35 -12.80
CA GLN A 144 9.60 9.09 -14.02
C GLN A 144 10.84 8.23 -13.78
N TYR A 145 10.71 6.92 -14.00
CA TYR A 145 11.85 5.99 -13.89
C TYR A 145 12.72 5.95 -15.15
N THR A 146 12.10 6.07 -16.33
CA THR A 146 12.80 6.13 -17.62
C THR A 146 12.17 7.21 -18.50
N PRO A 147 12.91 7.80 -19.46
CA PRO A 147 12.33 8.71 -20.43
C PRO A 147 11.25 7.99 -21.24
N TYR A 148 9.98 8.34 -21.01
CA TYR A 148 8.85 7.82 -21.78
C TYR A 148 8.26 8.93 -22.63
N TRP A 149 8.00 8.63 -23.91
CA TRP A 149 7.36 9.57 -24.82
C TRP A 149 5.88 9.69 -24.48
N THR A 150 5.46 10.86 -24.02
CA THR A 150 4.04 11.19 -23.96
C THR A 150 3.50 11.29 -25.39
N ARG A 151 2.50 10.47 -25.73
CA ARG A 151 1.65 10.77 -26.89
C ARG A 151 0.62 11.80 -26.47
N ASN A 152 0.21 12.68 -27.38
CA ASN A 152 -0.94 13.55 -27.17
C ASN A 152 -2.21 12.71 -27.09
N TRP A 153 -2.67 12.41 -25.88
CA TRP A 153 -3.95 11.79 -25.62
C TRP A 153 -4.96 12.86 -25.20
N ASN A 154 -6.21 12.70 -25.60
CA ASN A 154 -7.29 13.46 -25.00
C ASN A 154 -7.38 13.11 -23.51
N PHE A 155 -7.53 14.14 -22.70
CA PHE A 155 -7.65 14.01 -21.26
C PHE A 155 -9.06 13.53 -20.96
N HIS A 156 -9.20 12.49 -20.14
CA HIS A 156 -10.50 12.09 -19.63
C HIS A 156 -11.27 13.32 -19.12
N PRO A 157 -12.58 13.46 -19.38
CA PRO A 157 -13.33 14.64 -18.96
C PRO A 157 -13.19 14.95 -17.47
N SER A 158 -13.10 13.92 -16.63
CA SER A 158 -12.89 14.01 -15.17
C SER A 158 -11.43 14.21 -14.73
N GLU A 159 -10.45 14.12 -15.64
CA GLU A 159 -9.05 14.40 -15.33
C GLU A 159 -8.82 15.90 -15.17
N SER A 160 -8.19 16.29 -14.06
CA SER A 160 -7.99 17.67 -13.63
C SER A 160 -6.55 18.12 -13.57
N GLY A 161 -5.62 17.23 -13.93
CA GLY A 161 -4.20 17.54 -13.96
C GLY A 161 -3.36 16.29 -14.13
N TYR A 162 -2.21 16.50 -14.76
CA TYR A 162 -1.20 15.49 -14.98
C TYR A 162 0.17 16.12 -14.73
N LYS A 163 1.03 15.43 -14.00
CA LYS A 163 2.42 15.85 -13.80
C LYS A 163 3.34 14.65 -13.87
N ILE A 164 4.44 14.81 -14.58
CA ILE A 164 5.59 13.93 -14.49
C ILE A 164 6.46 14.47 -13.35
N VAL A 165 6.75 13.63 -12.36
CA VAL A 165 7.62 13.97 -11.23
C VAL A 165 8.98 13.36 -11.51
N SER A 166 9.97 14.22 -11.70
CA SER A 166 11.35 13.81 -11.93
C SER A 166 11.99 13.38 -10.61
N MET A 167 12.92 12.44 -10.71
CA MET A 167 13.70 11.96 -9.58
C MET A 167 14.71 13.04 -9.15
N SER A 168 14.91 13.20 -7.86
CA SER A 168 15.98 14.01 -7.28
C SER A 168 17.36 13.38 -7.55
N ASP A 169 18.43 14.15 -7.36
CA ASP A 169 19.81 13.72 -7.60
C ASP A 169 20.22 12.47 -6.80
N ASP A 170 19.56 12.23 -5.66
CA ASP A 170 19.82 11.09 -4.79
C ASP A 170 19.08 9.80 -5.20
N GLY A 171 18.39 9.82 -6.33
CA GLY A 171 17.69 8.66 -6.87
C GLY A 171 16.32 8.38 -6.25
N LYS A 172 15.69 9.36 -5.58
CA LYS A 172 14.33 9.23 -5.02
C LYS A 172 13.40 10.33 -5.52
N TRP A 173 12.12 10.16 -5.24
CA TRP A 173 11.11 11.21 -5.39
C TRP A 173 10.69 11.73 -4.03
N ASP A 174 10.64 13.05 -3.88
CA ASP A 174 9.89 13.69 -2.82
C ASP A 174 8.48 14.01 -3.34
N LEU A 175 7.46 13.52 -2.64
CA LEU A 175 6.07 13.68 -3.01
C LEU A 175 5.32 14.66 -2.11
N SER A 176 6.00 15.20 -1.10
CA SER A 176 5.38 15.98 -0.03
C SER A 176 4.75 17.26 -0.58
N GLU A 177 5.41 17.95 -1.51
CA GLU A 177 4.87 19.14 -2.18
C GLU A 177 3.60 18.84 -3.02
N TYR A 178 3.41 17.57 -3.40
CA TYR A 178 2.29 17.18 -4.22
C TYR A 178 1.11 16.65 -3.42
N ILE A 179 1.35 16.02 -2.27
CA ILE A 179 0.34 15.25 -1.56
C ILE A 179 -0.64 16.13 -0.76
N GLY A 180 -0.38 17.44 -0.67
CA GLY A 180 -1.36 18.41 -0.20
C GLY A 180 -1.79 18.18 1.25
N THR A 181 -0.91 17.60 2.06
CA THR A 181 -1.12 17.37 3.48
C THR A 181 -0.01 18.04 4.28
N ASP A 182 -0.38 18.89 5.24
CA ASP A 182 0.59 19.48 6.19
C ASP A 182 1.01 18.46 7.28
N HIS A 183 0.52 17.23 7.21
CA HIS A 183 0.49 16.28 8.33
C HIS A 183 1.40 15.07 8.15
N PHE A 184 1.83 14.78 6.92
CA PHE A 184 2.82 13.76 6.65
C PHE A 184 3.53 13.95 5.32
N GLU A 185 4.78 13.51 5.30
CA GLU A 185 5.65 13.48 4.14
C GLU A 185 5.55 12.12 3.45
N VAL A 186 5.74 12.12 2.13
CA VAL A 186 5.89 10.87 1.39
C VAL A 186 7.07 10.97 0.46
N LYS A 187 7.91 9.94 0.49
CA LYS A 187 9.00 9.74 -0.45
C LYS A 187 8.79 8.43 -1.19
N ALA A 188 9.40 8.30 -2.36
CA ALA A 188 9.42 7.06 -3.10
C ALA A 188 10.82 6.75 -3.63
N ALA A 189 11.16 5.47 -3.78
CA ALA A 189 12.38 5.03 -4.43
C ALA A 189 12.09 3.88 -5.40
N PRO A 190 12.89 3.70 -6.46
CA PRO A 190 12.67 2.64 -7.42
C PRO A 190 13.01 1.27 -6.84
N LEU A 191 12.26 0.26 -7.25
CA LEU A 191 12.50 -1.15 -6.91
C LEU A 191 12.87 -1.94 -8.16
N ARG A 192 13.68 -3.00 -7.98
CA ARG A 192 14.06 -3.88 -9.08
C ARG A 192 13.00 -4.97 -9.28
N HIS A 193 12.21 -4.84 -10.34
CA HIS A 193 11.19 -5.82 -10.71
C HIS A 193 11.14 -6.08 -12.23
N GLY A 194 10.19 -6.91 -12.71
CA GLY A 194 10.01 -7.20 -14.14
C GLY A 194 9.54 -5.99 -14.96
N ILE A 195 8.87 -5.04 -14.32
CA ILE A 195 8.53 -3.71 -14.83
C ILE A 195 8.94 -2.66 -13.78
N PRO A 196 8.93 -1.34 -14.09
CA PRO A 196 9.20 -0.32 -13.08
C PRO A 196 8.28 -0.47 -11.86
N SER A 197 8.90 -0.61 -10.69
CA SER A 197 8.23 -0.77 -9.40
C SER A 197 8.74 0.27 -8.41
N LEU A 198 7.94 0.58 -7.40
CA LEU A 198 8.16 1.66 -6.46
C LEU A 198 7.98 1.17 -5.03
N GLY A 199 8.85 1.66 -4.13
CA GLY A 199 8.65 1.61 -2.69
C GLY A 199 8.27 2.99 -2.18
N PHE A 200 7.23 3.07 -1.35
CA PHE A 200 6.76 4.30 -0.73
C PHE A 200 7.13 4.35 0.75
N VAL A 201 7.55 5.53 1.21
CA VAL A 201 7.84 5.82 2.61
C VAL A 201 6.95 6.95 3.07
N PHE A 202 6.05 6.66 4.01
CA PHE A 202 5.15 7.61 4.65
C PHE A 202 5.72 7.98 6.00
N GLN A 203 5.86 9.27 6.29
CA GLN A 203 6.44 9.73 7.54
C GLN A 203 5.65 10.87 8.17
N LYS A 204 5.31 10.73 9.46
CA LYS A 204 4.81 11.80 10.34
C LYS A 204 5.72 11.91 11.57
N PRO A 205 5.60 12.96 12.40
CA PRO A 205 6.34 13.02 13.66
C PRO A 205 6.19 11.74 14.47
N GLY A 206 7.33 11.09 14.76
CA GLY A 206 7.41 9.88 15.57
C GLY A 206 6.91 8.58 14.91
N ARG A 207 6.44 8.61 13.65
CA ARG A 207 6.01 7.40 12.93
C ARG A 207 6.47 7.34 11.48
N LYS A 208 6.95 6.17 11.05
CA LYS A 208 7.37 5.89 9.68
C LYS A 208 6.86 4.53 9.22
N LEU A 209 6.16 4.52 8.09
CA LEU A 209 5.65 3.34 7.40
C LEU A 209 6.34 3.22 6.04
N VAL A 210 6.90 2.05 5.75
CA VAL A 210 7.47 1.70 4.45
C VAL A 210 6.60 0.64 3.80
N VAL A 211 6.16 0.85 2.56
CA VAL A 211 5.41 -0.14 1.78
C VAL A 211 6.10 -0.33 0.44
N LEU A 212 6.53 -1.56 0.18
CA LEU A 212 7.21 -1.93 -1.05
C LEU A 212 6.24 -2.63 -2.01
N GLY A 213 6.36 -2.30 -3.30
CA GLY A 213 5.84 -3.16 -4.35
C GLY A 213 6.69 -4.40 -4.56
N ASP A 214 6.33 -5.15 -5.60
CA ASP A 214 7.09 -6.32 -6.02
C ASP A 214 8.53 -5.94 -6.36
N THR A 215 9.47 -6.78 -5.92
CA THR A 215 10.89 -6.50 -5.98
C THR A 215 11.75 -7.73 -5.73
N CYS A 216 12.89 -7.83 -6.41
CA CYS A 216 14.00 -8.70 -6.02
C CYS A 216 15.21 -7.95 -5.45
N ASP A 217 15.13 -6.62 -5.31
CA ASP A 217 16.18 -5.78 -4.72
C ASP A 217 15.58 -4.45 -4.25
N SER A 218 15.51 -4.30 -2.92
CA SER A 218 14.91 -3.15 -2.22
C SER A 218 15.94 -2.10 -1.77
N SER A 219 17.20 -2.23 -2.19
CA SER A 219 18.32 -1.43 -1.68
C SER A 219 18.14 0.08 -1.85
N ALA A 220 17.47 0.55 -2.91
CA ALA A 220 17.25 1.97 -3.14
C ALA A 220 16.39 2.65 -2.05
N VAL A 221 15.54 1.88 -1.36
CA VAL A 221 14.68 2.40 -0.28
C VAL A 221 15.43 2.55 1.04
N GLU A 222 16.57 1.87 1.22
CA GLU A 222 17.30 1.77 2.49
C GLU A 222 17.51 3.13 3.18
N SER A 223 18.05 4.10 2.45
CA SER A 223 18.36 5.43 3.01
C SER A 223 17.14 6.22 3.49
N ILE A 224 15.97 6.06 2.85
CA ILE A 224 14.74 6.78 3.23
C ILE A 224 13.87 5.97 4.19
N GLY A 225 13.93 4.64 4.11
CA GLY A 225 13.16 3.69 4.91
C GLY A 225 13.77 3.33 6.25
N LYS A 226 15.01 3.77 6.53
CA LYS A 226 15.73 3.45 7.77
C LYS A 226 14.92 3.76 9.03
N ASP A 227 15.02 2.88 10.02
CA ASP A 227 14.41 2.95 11.36
C ASP A 227 12.89 3.13 11.30
N CYS A 228 12.22 2.49 10.33
CA CYS A 228 10.77 2.54 10.20
C CYS A 228 10.06 1.72 11.29
N ASP A 229 8.88 2.16 11.70
CA ASP A 229 8.06 1.41 12.66
C ASP A 229 7.45 0.18 12.00
N VAL A 230 7.00 0.30 10.75
CA VAL A 230 6.43 -0.82 9.99
C VAL A 230 7.04 -0.86 8.59
N LEU A 231 7.56 -2.02 8.20
CA LEU A 231 7.92 -2.37 6.82
C LEU A 231 6.92 -3.39 6.29
N VAL A 232 6.27 -3.06 5.17
CA VAL A 232 5.47 -4.01 4.38
C VAL A 232 6.31 -4.48 3.20
N HIS A 233 6.57 -5.78 3.13
CA HIS A 233 7.45 -6.39 2.12
C HIS A 233 6.80 -7.62 1.50
N GLU A 234 6.95 -7.80 0.18
CA GLU A 234 6.52 -9.04 -0.47
C GLU A 234 7.37 -10.24 -0.04
N ALA A 235 6.75 -11.42 0.08
CA ALA A 235 7.42 -12.69 0.33
C ALA A 235 6.80 -13.77 -0.55
N THR A 236 6.92 -13.61 -1.87
CA THR A 236 6.27 -14.50 -2.85
C THR A 236 6.82 -15.93 -2.80
N PHE A 237 8.12 -16.08 -2.51
CA PHE A 237 8.87 -17.34 -2.59
C PHE A 237 9.55 -17.71 -1.26
N THR A 238 9.87 -19.00 -1.08
CA THR A 238 10.74 -19.46 0.02
C THR A 238 12.22 -19.31 -0.32
N LYS A 239 13.09 -19.44 0.68
CA LYS A 239 14.55 -19.46 0.54
C LYS A 239 15.02 -20.52 -0.44
N SER A 240 14.44 -21.72 -0.40
CA SER A 240 14.77 -22.81 -1.34
C SER A 240 14.44 -22.48 -2.80
N GLU A 241 13.56 -21.51 -3.04
CA GLU A 241 13.15 -21.04 -4.36
C GLU A 241 13.90 -19.78 -4.83
N ALA A 242 15.01 -19.39 -4.18
CA ALA A 242 15.73 -18.14 -4.48
C ALA A 242 16.07 -17.92 -5.97
N GLN A 243 16.45 -18.98 -6.69
CA GLN A 243 16.70 -18.87 -8.13
C GLN A 243 15.43 -18.56 -8.94
N ILE A 244 14.29 -19.11 -8.52
CA ILE A 244 12.98 -18.84 -9.15
C ILE A 244 12.57 -17.40 -8.83
N ALA A 245 12.71 -16.99 -7.57
CA ALA A 245 12.42 -15.62 -7.13
C ALA A 245 13.22 -14.60 -7.95
N GLN A 246 14.53 -14.82 -8.11
CA GLN A 246 15.40 -13.93 -8.89
C GLN A 246 15.02 -13.85 -10.38
N ARG A 247 14.65 -14.99 -10.99
CA ARG A 247 14.19 -15.03 -12.39
C ARG A 247 12.84 -14.34 -12.55
N ALA A 248 11.92 -14.58 -11.62
CA ALA A 248 10.60 -13.97 -11.58
C ALA A 248 10.63 -12.50 -11.09
N LYS A 249 11.79 -12.00 -10.66
CA LYS A 249 12.01 -10.66 -10.13
C LYS A 249 11.22 -10.34 -8.85
N HIS A 250 11.08 -11.33 -7.97
CA HIS A 250 10.45 -11.23 -6.66
C HIS A 250 11.42 -11.57 -5.54
N SER A 251 10.97 -11.39 -4.29
CA SER A 251 11.75 -11.68 -3.09
C SER A 251 11.38 -13.04 -2.48
N THR A 252 12.37 -13.63 -1.83
CA THR A 252 12.13 -14.71 -0.86
C THR A 252 11.79 -14.12 0.51
N ALA A 253 11.21 -14.94 1.38
CA ALA A 253 11.00 -14.57 2.78
C ALA A 253 12.30 -14.18 3.51
N GLU A 254 13.39 -14.92 3.26
CA GLU A 254 14.72 -14.60 3.79
C GLU A 254 15.22 -13.22 3.31
N MET A 255 15.00 -12.87 2.04
CA MET A 255 15.37 -11.55 1.52
C MET A 255 14.59 -10.43 2.21
N ALA A 256 13.29 -10.61 2.43
CA ALA A 256 12.44 -9.67 3.15
C ALA A 256 12.91 -9.47 4.61
N GLY A 257 13.19 -10.56 5.32
CA GLY A 257 13.70 -10.51 6.70
C GLY A 257 15.08 -9.84 6.80
N ASN A 258 16.00 -10.18 5.90
CA ASN A 258 17.32 -9.53 5.84
C ASN A 258 17.22 -8.03 5.56
N PHE A 259 16.32 -7.62 4.65
CA PHE A 259 16.12 -6.21 4.36
C PHE A 259 15.52 -5.46 5.57
N ALA A 260 14.53 -6.05 6.24
CA ALA A 260 13.94 -5.49 7.46
C ALA A 260 15.00 -5.26 8.55
N LYS A 261 15.88 -6.24 8.76
CA LYS A 261 17.01 -6.13 9.68
C LYS A 261 17.98 -5.03 9.24
N LYS A 262 18.32 -4.99 7.96
CA LYS A 262 19.26 -4.01 7.39
C LYS A 262 18.81 -2.57 7.61
N ILE A 263 17.51 -2.30 7.41
CA ILE A 263 16.97 -0.95 7.58
C ILE A 263 16.58 -0.63 9.04
N GLY A 264 16.71 -1.56 9.98
CA GLY A 264 16.29 -1.35 11.36
C GLY A 264 14.77 -1.24 11.53
N ALA A 265 13.99 -1.96 10.74
CA ALA A 265 12.54 -1.98 10.89
C ALA A 265 12.14 -2.54 12.26
N LYS A 266 11.17 -1.92 12.94
CA LYS A 266 10.66 -2.44 14.22
C LYS A 266 9.70 -3.59 14.03
N THR A 267 8.75 -3.44 13.11
CA THR A 267 7.78 -4.48 12.73
C THR A 267 7.87 -4.79 11.24
N LEU A 268 7.94 -6.08 10.89
CA LEU A 268 7.87 -6.58 9.52
C LEU A 268 6.49 -7.19 9.24
N LEU A 269 5.80 -6.68 8.22
CA LEU A 269 4.56 -7.23 7.70
C LEU A 269 4.81 -7.86 6.32
N LEU A 270 4.70 -9.17 6.21
CA LEU A 270 4.83 -9.88 4.94
C LEU A 270 3.51 -9.89 4.18
N THR A 271 3.55 -9.73 2.87
CA THR A 271 2.38 -9.77 1.98
C THR A 271 2.71 -10.39 0.63
N HIS A 272 1.76 -10.32 -0.31
CA HIS A 272 1.91 -10.74 -1.69
C HIS A 272 2.37 -12.21 -1.80
N PHE A 273 1.65 -13.08 -1.11
CA PHE A 273 1.94 -14.51 -1.08
C PHE A 273 1.47 -15.17 -2.38
N SER A 274 2.30 -16.04 -2.95
CA SER A 274 1.89 -16.86 -4.08
C SER A 274 0.65 -17.69 -3.73
N SER A 275 -0.37 -17.67 -4.60
CA SER A 275 -1.62 -18.43 -4.43
C SER A 275 -1.40 -19.92 -4.19
N ARG A 276 -0.25 -20.49 -4.61
CA ARG A 276 0.14 -21.88 -4.30
C ARG A 276 0.15 -22.18 -2.79
N TRP A 277 0.53 -21.21 -1.98
CA TRP A 277 0.53 -21.34 -0.53
C TRP A 277 -0.89 -21.28 0.02
N LEU A 278 -1.88 -20.97 -0.81
CA LEU A 278 -3.27 -20.73 -0.43
C LEU A 278 -4.22 -21.74 -1.11
N LYS A 279 -3.67 -22.76 -1.79
CA LYS A 279 -4.39 -23.73 -2.63
C LYS A 279 -4.97 -24.92 -1.88
N ASP A 280 -4.50 -25.23 -0.69
CA ASP A 280 -5.16 -26.25 0.12
C ASP A 280 -6.47 -25.67 0.64
N ASN A 281 -7.58 -26.17 0.07
CA ASN A 281 -8.88 -26.12 0.72
C ASN A 281 -8.65 -26.56 2.16
N GLN A 282 -8.87 -25.68 3.13
CA GLN A 282 -9.50 -25.96 4.43
C GLN A 282 -9.60 -24.65 5.23
N GLN A 283 -10.42 -24.66 6.26
CA GLN A 283 -10.33 -23.74 7.39
C GLN A 283 -8.96 -23.77 8.10
N GLU A 284 -7.99 -24.52 7.58
CA GLU A 284 -6.73 -24.85 8.21
C GLU A 284 -5.60 -23.84 7.98
N THR A 285 -5.59 -22.91 7.02
CA THR A 285 -4.44 -21.98 6.90
C THR A 285 -4.31 -21.07 8.12
N PHE A 286 -5.45 -20.61 8.62
CA PHE A 286 -5.56 -19.74 9.77
C PHE A 286 -6.51 -20.40 10.75
N ASP A 287 -6.15 -20.48 12.02
CA ASP A 287 -6.89 -21.19 13.08
C ASP A 287 -8.28 -20.55 13.38
N GLY A 288 -8.75 -19.60 12.57
CA GLY A 288 -10.00 -18.84 12.73
C GLY A 288 -9.97 -17.82 13.87
N VAL A 289 -9.04 -17.96 14.80
CA VAL A 289 -8.83 -17.04 15.93
C VAL A 289 -8.21 -15.74 15.43
N ARG A 290 -8.95 -14.65 15.63
CA ARG A 290 -8.46 -13.27 15.44
C ARG A 290 -8.05 -12.69 16.77
N LEU A 291 -6.81 -12.23 16.84
CA LEU A 291 -6.22 -11.65 18.04
C LEU A 291 -6.10 -10.14 17.91
N SER A 292 -6.21 -9.46 19.05
CA SER A 292 -5.68 -8.11 19.23
C SER A 292 -4.49 -8.21 20.16
N LEU A 293 -3.36 -7.65 19.76
CA LEU A 293 -2.11 -7.72 20.51
C LEU A 293 -1.33 -6.41 20.39
N GLU A 294 -0.42 -6.19 21.34
CA GLU A 294 0.58 -5.13 21.25
C GLU A 294 1.88 -5.76 20.71
N ASP A 295 2.45 -5.14 19.69
CA ASP A 295 3.74 -5.55 19.14
C ASP A 295 4.84 -5.36 20.20
N PRO A 296 5.63 -6.40 20.50
CA PRO A 296 6.57 -6.38 21.62
C PRO A 296 7.78 -5.45 21.41
N VAL A 297 8.07 -5.02 20.18
CA VAL A 297 9.22 -4.17 19.84
C VAL A 297 8.78 -2.74 19.53
N SER A 298 7.71 -2.58 18.75
CA SER A 298 7.23 -1.28 18.30
C SER A 298 6.15 -0.67 19.21
N GLY A 299 5.53 -1.46 20.08
CA GLY A 299 4.42 -1.04 20.95
C GLY A 299 3.14 -0.71 20.17
N LEU A 300 3.06 -1.13 18.90
CA LEU A 300 1.92 -0.87 18.03
C LEU A 300 0.77 -1.82 18.35
N THR A 301 -0.45 -1.34 18.24
CA THR A 301 -1.63 -2.20 18.39
C THR A 301 -1.91 -2.88 17.05
N LEU A 302 -1.94 -4.21 17.05
CA LEU A 302 -2.42 -5.01 15.93
C LEU A 302 -3.80 -5.59 16.27
N ARG A 303 -4.72 -5.54 15.30
CA ARG A 303 -6.07 -6.13 15.41
C ARG A 303 -6.30 -7.08 14.25
N ASN A 304 -7.19 -8.04 14.46
CA ASN A 304 -7.50 -9.09 13.49
C ASN A 304 -6.26 -9.90 13.04
N VAL A 305 -5.26 -10.04 13.92
CA VAL A 305 -4.11 -10.91 13.65
C VAL A 305 -4.63 -12.34 13.59
N GLN A 306 -4.52 -12.96 12.42
CA GLN A 306 -4.91 -14.36 12.27
C GLN A 306 -3.74 -15.26 12.64
N LYS A 307 -3.99 -16.22 13.52
CA LYS A 307 -3.00 -17.24 13.85
C LYS A 307 -2.84 -18.20 12.67
N ILE A 308 -1.63 -18.34 12.16
CA ILE A 308 -1.32 -19.27 11.07
C ILE A 308 -1.20 -20.68 11.65
N ASN A 309 -1.79 -21.65 10.97
CA ASN A 309 -1.60 -23.05 11.32
C ASN A 309 -0.14 -23.46 11.11
N PRO A 310 0.49 -24.05 12.13
CA PRO A 310 1.91 -24.40 12.08
C PRO A 310 2.27 -25.39 10.95
N TYR A 311 1.31 -26.17 10.45
CA TYR A 311 1.54 -27.16 9.39
C TYR A 311 1.40 -26.60 7.96
N HIS A 312 1.14 -25.30 7.83
CA HIS A 312 0.87 -24.66 6.56
C HIS A 312 2.14 -24.08 5.89
N GLY A 313 2.16 -23.98 4.56
CA GLY A 313 3.31 -23.43 3.80
C GLY A 313 3.70 -22.00 4.16
N LEU A 314 2.73 -21.19 4.67
CA LEU A 314 3.02 -19.85 5.21
C LEU A 314 3.90 -19.88 6.47
N THR A 315 3.89 -20.99 7.24
CA THR A 315 4.77 -21.14 8.41
C THR A 315 6.24 -21.20 8.00
N VAL A 316 6.55 -21.83 6.85
CA VAL A 316 7.91 -21.84 6.30
C VAL A 316 8.35 -20.42 5.95
N ILE A 317 7.49 -19.66 5.24
CA ILE A 317 7.74 -18.26 4.90
C ILE A 317 7.99 -17.42 6.15
N LEU A 318 7.13 -17.52 7.18
CA LEU A 318 7.32 -16.77 8.42
C LEU A 318 8.60 -17.18 9.15
N ASN A 319 8.92 -18.46 9.24
CA ASN A 319 10.11 -18.92 9.95
C ASN A 319 11.40 -18.46 9.26
N GLU A 320 11.48 -18.55 7.94
CA GLU A 320 12.64 -18.07 7.16
C GLU A 320 12.82 -16.55 7.32
N ALA A 321 11.74 -15.78 7.23
CA ALA A 321 11.79 -14.34 7.45
C ALA A 321 12.17 -14.00 8.89
N LYS A 322 11.66 -14.75 9.88
CA LYS A 322 11.95 -14.56 11.30
C LYS A 322 13.41 -14.82 11.62
N GLU A 323 13.98 -15.91 11.09
CA GLU A 323 15.40 -16.24 11.24
C GLU A 323 16.29 -15.14 10.66
N ALA A 324 15.96 -14.64 9.47
CA ALA A 324 16.70 -13.57 8.81
C ALA A 324 16.55 -12.21 9.52
N PHE A 325 15.33 -11.88 9.95
CA PHE A 325 15.02 -10.62 10.62
C PHE A 325 15.62 -10.54 12.03
N GLY A 326 15.57 -11.66 12.78
CA GLY A 326 16.07 -11.73 14.15
C GLY A 326 15.19 -11.01 15.18
N SER A 327 13.89 -10.87 14.90
CA SER A 327 12.91 -10.20 15.77
C SER A 327 11.59 -10.99 15.79
N GLU A 328 10.88 -10.90 16.92
CA GLU A 328 9.55 -11.49 17.12
C GLU A 328 8.42 -10.64 16.51
N SER A 329 8.72 -9.39 16.12
CA SER A 329 7.76 -8.44 15.55
C SER A 329 7.56 -8.66 14.05
N LEU A 330 7.09 -9.86 13.70
CA LEU A 330 6.85 -10.33 12.35
C LEU A 330 5.43 -10.85 12.20
N TYR A 331 4.72 -10.37 11.18
CA TYR A 331 3.34 -10.78 10.90
C TYR A 331 3.13 -11.06 9.42
N ALA A 332 2.18 -11.94 9.10
CA ALA A 332 1.63 -12.06 7.76
C ALA A 332 0.40 -11.16 7.63
N ALA A 333 0.36 -10.38 6.55
CA ALA A 333 -0.84 -9.69 6.12
C ALA A 333 -1.94 -10.74 5.93
N SER A 334 -3.08 -10.48 6.55
CA SER A 334 -4.28 -11.30 6.41
C SER A 334 -5.46 -10.36 6.21
N ARG A 335 -6.59 -10.91 5.77
CA ARG A 335 -7.79 -10.11 5.51
C ARG A 335 -8.19 -9.32 6.76
N ASN A 336 -8.29 -8.01 6.59
CA ASN A 336 -8.67 -7.01 7.61
C ASN A 336 -7.71 -6.93 8.79
N LEU A 337 -6.47 -7.42 8.65
CA LEU A 337 -5.41 -7.11 9.61
C LEU A 337 -5.26 -5.59 9.69
N GLU A 338 -5.29 -5.06 10.92
CA GLU A 338 -5.10 -3.64 11.18
C GLU A 338 -3.86 -3.43 12.04
N ILE A 339 -3.07 -2.40 11.71
CA ILE A 339 -1.97 -1.91 12.53
C ILE A 339 -2.23 -0.45 12.84
N GLU A 340 -2.33 -0.08 14.12
CA GLU A 340 -2.52 1.30 14.58
C GLU A 340 -1.15 1.93 14.92
N LEU A 341 -0.72 2.94 14.15
CA LEU A 341 0.57 3.65 14.28
C LEU A 341 0.46 5.03 14.95
#